data_AF-A0A172E6U6-F1
#
_entry.id   AF-A0A172E6U6-F1
#
_cell.length_a   1.000
_cell.length_b   1.000
_cell.length_c   1.000
_cell.angle_alpha   90.00
_cell.angle_beta   90.00
_cell.angle_gamma   90.00
#
_symmetry.space_group_name_H-M   'P 1'
#
loop_
_entity.id
_entity.type
_entity.pdbx_description
1 polymer ?
#
loop_
_entity_poly.entity_id
_entity_poly.type
_entity_poly.pdbx_seq_one_letter_code
_entity_poly.pdbx_strand_id
1 'polypeptide(L)'
;PATLAAVRNTITQSLDLAETLSQLDLPPLLSQLTVDMAQQEELLDLLDQALIAEPPLLARDGGFIAAGFHAELDEARTLRDEGRGVVAGLQAQYAEETGISSLKVKHNNVLGYFIECTATHGEKMLGMGERFIHRQTTANALRFTTVELSDLETRILNAGGRALEIEKRLFEDLRQAILEQAAPLGSMARALAELDLTTALADLARSEDWCRPVIDDSRTFRIDAGRHPVVEAALKSDGDPFVANDCELSPSPRDGAAIWLLTGPNMAGT
;
A
#
# COMPACT_ATOMS: atom_id res chain seq x y z
N PRO A 1 6.71 -2.19 4.85
CA PRO A 1 5.67 -1.64 5.75
C PRO A 1 4.37 -1.29 5.03
N ALA A 2 4.45 -0.54 3.92
CA ALA A 2 3.31 -0.28 3.04
C ALA A 2 2.52 -1.56 2.65
N THR A 3 3.19 -2.66 2.35
CA THR A 3 2.53 -3.95 2.07
C THR A 3 1.77 -4.53 3.27
N LEU A 4 2.29 -4.38 4.50
CA LEU A 4 1.56 -4.83 5.69
C LEU A 4 0.28 -4.01 5.90
N ALA A 5 0.35 -2.70 5.67
CA ALA A 5 -0.83 -1.84 5.68
C ALA A 5 -1.81 -2.16 4.55
N ALA A 6 -1.32 -2.57 3.37
CA ALA A 6 -2.20 -3.05 2.30
C ALA A 6 -2.95 -4.32 2.72
N VAL A 7 -2.29 -5.27 3.39
CA VAL A 7 -2.96 -6.47 3.95
C VAL A 7 -4.05 -6.07 4.95
N ARG A 8 -3.73 -5.20 5.92
CA ARG A 8 -4.69 -4.64 6.89
C ARG A 8 -5.91 -4.05 6.18
N ASN A 9 -5.68 -3.12 5.25
CA ASN A 9 -6.73 -2.45 4.50
C ASN A 9 -7.59 -3.44 3.68
N THR A 10 -6.98 -4.46 3.06
CA THR A 10 -7.71 -5.51 2.34
C THR A 10 -8.61 -6.31 3.29
N ILE A 11 -8.12 -6.68 4.47
CA ILE A 11 -8.93 -7.40 5.47
C ILE A 11 -10.11 -6.52 5.90
N THR A 12 -9.88 -5.24 6.23
CA THR A 12 -10.96 -4.29 6.57
C THR A 12 -12.04 -4.25 5.49
N GLN A 13 -11.65 -4.03 4.22
CA GLN A 13 -12.59 -3.95 3.11
C GLN A 13 -13.29 -5.28 2.83
N SER A 14 -12.62 -6.41 3.04
CA SER A 14 -13.23 -7.74 2.92
C SER A 14 -14.32 -7.96 3.95
N LEU A 15 -14.09 -7.55 5.21
CA LEU A 15 -15.08 -7.64 6.28
C LEU A 15 -16.29 -6.73 6.01
N ASP A 16 -16.06 -5.47 5.65
CA ASP A 16 -17.12 -4.51 5.30
C ASP A 16 -18.01 -5.05 4.16
N LEU A 17 -17.38 -5.64 3.15
CA LEU A 17 -18.09 -6.21 2.01
C LEU A 17 -18.86 -7.47 2.40
N ALA A 18 -18.29 -8.34 3.23
CA ALA A 18 -18.97 -9.52 3.74
C ALA A 18 -20.19 -9.14 4.58
N GLU A 19 -20.09 -8.13 5.44
CA GLU A 19 -21.21 -7.61 6.22
C GLU A 19 -22.34 -7.11 5.31
N THR A 20 -22.00 -6.28 4.32
CA THR A 20 -22.97 -5.74 3.36
C THR A 20 -23.68 -6.86 2.59
N LEU A 21 -22.92 -7.85 2.10
CA LEU A 21 -23.45 -8.96 1.33
C LEU A 21 -24.30 -9.92 2.17
N SER A 22 -24.00 -10.07 3.46
CA SER A 22 -24.77 -10.93 4.38
C SER A 22 -26.23 -10.49 4.59
N GLN A 23 -26.54 -9.23 4.26
CA GLN A 23 -27.89 -8.66 4.34
C GLN A 23 -28.75 -8.97 3.11
N LEU A 24 -28.18 -9.58 2.07
CA LEU A 24 -28.84 -9.88 0.81
C LEU A 24 -29.23 -11.37 0.75
N ASP A 25 -30.27 -11.67 -0.03
CA ASP A 25 -30.60 -13.04 -0.39
C ASP A 25 -29.67 -13.50 -1.53
N LEU A 26 -28.62 -14.23 -1.15
CA LEU A 26 -27.53 -14.61 -2.05
C LEU A 26 -27.68 -16.06 -2.54
N PRO A 27 -27.32 -16.35 -3.81
CA PRO A 27 -27.14 -17.72 -4.27
C PRO A 27 -26.07 -18.46 -3.45
N PRO A 28 -26.14 -19.80 -3.34
CA PRO A 28 -25.25 -20.58 -2.48
C PRO A 28 -23.75 -20.32 -2.70
N LEU A 29 -23.33 -20.12 -3.95
CA LEU A 29 -21.94 -19.79 -4.28
C LEU A 29 -21.52 -18.49 -3.58
N LEU A 30 -22.29 -17.40 -3.75
CA LEU A 30 -21.97 -16.10 -3.17
C LEU A 30 -22.09 -16.10 -1.64
N SER A 31 -23.05 -16.84 -1.08
CA SER A 31 -23.12 -17.05 0.37
C SER A 31 -21.84 -17.67 0.92
N GLN A 32 -21.28 -18.68 0.23
CA GLN A 32 -20.01 -19.28 0.66
C GLN A 32 -18.85 -18.27 0.60
N LEU A 33 -18.79 -17.44 -0.46
CA LEU A 33 -17.76 -16.40 -0.56
C LEU A 33 -17.79 -15.43 0.62
N THR A 34 -18.99 -15.02 1.07
CA THR A 34 -19.11 -14.11 2.23
C THR A 34 -18.53 -14.70 3.51
N VAL A 35 -18.65 -16.02 3.72
CA VAL A 35 -18.05 -16.71 4.88
C VAL A 35 -16.52 -16.72 4.80
N ASP A 36 -15.97 -16.89 3.59
CA ASP A 36 -14.51 -16.88 3.39
C ASP A 36 -13.93 -15.46 3.51
N MET A 37 -14.73 -14.43 3.20
CA MET A 37 -14.37 -13.01 3.33
C MET A 37 -14.47 -12.48 4.77
N ALA A 38 -15.37 -13.03 5.59
CA ALA A 38 -15.64 -12.63 6.98
C ALA A 38 -14.66 -13.25 8.00
N GLN A 39 -13.37 -13.36 7.65
CA GLN A 39 -12.35 -13.96 8.50
C GLN A 39 -11.23 -12.96 8.82
N GLN A 40 -10.33 -13.34 9.72
CA GLN A 40 -9.08 -12.61 10.04
C GLN A 40 -9.25 -11.33 10.90
N GLU A 41 -10.31 -11.23 11.69
CA GLU A 41 -10.50 -10.14 12.67
C GLU A 41 -9.30 -10.00 13.63
N GLU A 42 -8.78 -11.10 14.18
CA GLU A 42 -7.63 -11.06 15.09
C GLU A 42 -6.36 -10.49 14.43
N LEU A 43 -6.14 -10.81 13.15
CA LEU A 43 -5.00 -10.28 12.39
C LEU A 43 -5.22 -8.81 12.05
N LEU A 44 -6.45 -8.41 11.72
CA LEU A 44 -6.81 -7.01 11.52
C LEU A 44 -6.52 -6.20 12.78
N ASP A 45 -7.02 -6.65 13.94
CA ASP A 45 -6.82 -5.98 15.22
C ASP A 45 -5.33 -5.80 15.56
N LEU A 46 -4.52 -6.84 15.31
CA LEU A 46 -3.07 -6.76 15.48
C LEU A 46 -2.45 -5.69 14.58
N LEU A 47 -2.80 -5.68 13.29
CA LEU A 47 -2.23 -4.75 12.31
C LEU A 47 -2.72 -3.31 12.51
N ASP A 48 -3.96 -3.11 12.93
CA ASP A 48 -4.55 -1.80 13.26
C ASP A 48 -3.87 -1.19 14.49
N GLN A 49 -3.60 -1.99 15.52
CA GLN A 49 -2.86 -1.52 16.70
C GLN A 49 -1.38 -1.29 16.40
N ALA A 50 -0.79 -2.09 15.52
CA ALA A 50 0.66 -2.06 15.29
C ALA A 50 1.11 -1.00 14.30
N LEU A 51 0.32 -0.69 13.26
CA LEU A 51 0.75 0.14 12.13
C LEU A 51 0.11 1.52 12.16
N ILE A 52 0.87 2.54 11.78
CA ILE A 52 0.28 3.84 11.47
C ILE A 52 -0.61 3.77 10.22
N ALA A 53 -1.44 4.79 9.99
CA ALA A 53 -2.35 4.83 8.84
C ALA A 53 -1.61 4.68 7.50
N GLU A 54 -0.56 5.49 7.30
CA GLU A 54 0.26 5.51 6.08
C GLU A 54 1.73 5.26 6.41
N PRO A 55 2.18 3.99 6.48
CA PRO A 55 3.57 3.70 6.76
C PRO A 55 4.47 3.92 5.53
N PRO A 56 5.75 4.27 5.72
CA PRO A 56 6.70 4.43 4.62
C PRO A 56 6.92 3.14 3.81
N LEU A 57 7.45 3.32 2.61
CA LEU A 57 7.71 2.20 1.69
C LEU A 57 8.75 1.23 2.25
N LEU A 58 9.85 1.73 2.81
CA LEU A 58 10.99 0.92 3.24
C LEU A 58 11.08 0.84 4.75
N ALA A 59 11.26 -0.37 5.29
CA ALA A 59 11.43 -0.58 6.72
C ALA A 59 12.71 0.06 7.29
N ARG A 60 13.71 0.32 6.45
CA ARG A 60 14.96 0.98 6.86
C ARG A 60 14.77 2.44 7.26
N ASP A 61 13.68 3.06 6.80
CA ASP A 61 13.39 4.47 7.06
C ASP A 61 12.69 4.65 8.43
N GLY A 62 12.21 3.56 9.02
CA GLY A 62 11.50 3.54 10.30
C GLY A 62 10.17 4.31 10.28
N GLY A 63 9.58 4.53 11.46
CA GLY A 63 8.37 5.35 11.63
C GLY A 63 7.08 4.69 11.13
N PHE A 64 7.01 3.37 11.03
CA PHE A 64 5.79 2.66 10.59
C PHE A 64 4.97 2.03 11.72
N ILE A 65 5.54 1.87 12.92
CA ILE A 65 4.85 1.34 14.08
C ILE A 65 4.08 2.44 14.82
N ALA A 66 2.82 2.19 15.17
CA ALA A 66 1.98 3.13 15.91
C ALA A 66 2.51 3.42 17.32
N ALA A 67 2.21 4.61 17.84
CA ALA A 67 2.54 4.96 19.23
C ALA A 67 1.67 4.13 20.19
N GLY A 68 2.24 3.71 21.31
CA GLY A 68 1.55 2.89 22.32
C GLY A 68 1.56 1.39 22.03
N PHE A 69 2.00 0.96 20.85
CA PHE A 69 2.09 -0.46 20.51
C PHE A 69 3.22 -1.18 21.25
N HIS A 70 4.37 -0.52 21.43
CA HIS A 70 5.53 -1.12 22.07
C HIS A 70 6.28 -0.12 22.97
N ALA A 71 6.22 -0.33 24.27
CA ALA A 71 6.74 0.60 25.28
C ALA A 71 8.23 0.96 25.09
N GLU A 72 9.08 -0.02 24.79
CA GLU A 72 10.52 0.22 24.57
C GLU A 72 10.78 1.09 23.32
N LEU A 73 9.91 0.97 22.31
CA LEU A 73 10.03 1.78 21.09
C LEU A 73 9.63 3.21 21.39
N ASP A 74 8.54 3.39 22.14
CA ASP A 74 8.06 4.71 22.54
C ASP A 74 9.07 5.43 23.44
N GLU A 75 9.73 4.71 24.36
CA GLU A 75 10.81 5.25 25.17
C GLU A 75 12.00 5.69 24.30
N ALA A 76 12.46 4.84 23.37
CA ALA A 76 13.56 5.17 22.46
C ALA A 76 13.22 6.37 21.55
N ARG A 77 11.98 6.47 21.07
CA ARG A 77 11.49 7.62 20.29
C ARG A 77 11.45 8.90 21.13
N THR A 78 10.97 8.80 22.38
CA THR A 78 10.93 9.92 23.32
C THR A 78 12.32 10.46 23.59
N LEU A 79 13.30 9.60 23.90
CA LEU A 79 14.70 10.03 24.12
C LEU A 79 15.31 10.72 22.89
N ARG A 80 15.00 10.23 21.69
CA ARG A 80 15.43 10.85 20.42
C ARG A 80 14.82 12.24 20.25
N ASP A 81 13.54 12.37 20.51
CA ASP A 81 12.78 13.60 20.24
C ASP A 81 13.01 14.66 21.33
N GLU A 82 13.12 14.27 22.60
CA GLU A 82 13.60 15.13 23.69
C GLU A 82 15.01 15.65 23.41
N GLY A 83 15.92 14.80 22.93
CA GLY A 83 17.25 15.22 22.54
C GLY A 83 17.24 16.31 21.47
N ARG A 84 16.35 16.22 20.47
CA ARG A 84 16.14 17.29 19.47
C ARG A 84 15.59 18.57 20.09
N GLY A 85 14.72 18.46 21.09
CA GLY A 85 14.25 19.60 21.89
C GLY A 85 15.39 20.31 22.62
N VAL A 86 16.32 19.54 23.21
CA VAL A 86 17.51 20.09 23.87
C VAL A 86 18.42 20.83 22.88
N VAL A 87 18.57 20.34 21.64
CA VAL A 87 19.32 21.05 20.59
C VAL A 87 18.75 22.45 20.33
N ALA A 88 17.43 22.61 20.31
CA ALA A 88 16.79 23.91 20.14
C ALA A 88 17.08 24.85 21.32
N GLY A 89 17.07 24.32 22.55
CA GLY A 89 17.47 25.05 23.75
C GLY A 89 18.94 25.50 23.72
N LEU A 90 19.84 24.61 23.30
CA LEU A 90 21.26 24.93 23.14
C LEU A 90 21.51 26.02 22.09
N GLN A 91 20.77 26.02 20.98
CA GLN A 91 20.88 27.10 20.00
C GLN A 91 20.57 28.47 20.62
N ALA A 92 19.50 28.56 21.41
CA ALA A 92 19.13 29.80 22.08
C ALA A 92 20.20 30.26 23.08
N GLN A 93 20.71 29.32 23.89
CA GLN A 93 21.78 29.58 24.85
C GLN A 93 23.07 30.05 24.14
N TYR A 94 23.46 29.40 23.05
CA TYR A 94 24.66 29.78 22.28
C TYR A 94 24.47 31.15 21.61
N ALA A 95 23.28 31.47 21.13
CA ALA A 95 22.99 32.80 20.57
C ALA A 95 23.10 33.92 21.62
N GLU A 96 22.63 33.67 22.85
CA GLU A 96 22.74 34.61 23.98
C GLU A 96 24.20 34.79 24.42
N GLU A 97 24.91 33.69 24.65
CA GLU A 97 26.31 33.68 25.10
C GLU A 97 27.25 34.37 24.11
N THR A 98 27.05 34.11 22.81
CA THR A 98 27.88 34.69 21.75
C THR A 98 27.40 36.07 21.32
N GLY A 99 26.18 36.46 21.69
CA GLY A 99 25.50 37.66 21.18
C GLY A 99 25.23 37.62 19.66
N ILE A 100 25.19 36.42 19.05
CA ILE A 100 24.96 36.22 17.62
C ILE A 100 23.59 35.59 17.43
N SER A 101 22.55 36.41 17.26
CA SER A 101 21.16 35.93 17.07
C SER A 101 20.97 35.14 15.77
N SER A 102 21.83 35.33 14.77
CA SER A 102 21.78 34.62 13.49
C SER A 102 22.41 33.22 13.52
N LEU A 103 22.95 32.80 14.67
CA LEU A 103 23.58 31.49 14.84
C LEU A 103 22.54 30.38 14.66
N LYS A 104 22.89 29.34 13.91
CA LYS A 104 22.02 28.18 13.70
C LYS A 104 22.74 26.89 14.03
N VAL A 105 22.09 26.01 14.78
CA VAL A 105 22.51 24.62 14.92
C VAL A 105 21.88 23.83 13.77
N LYS A 106 22.72 23.15 12.99
CA LYS A 106 22.32 22.36 11.83
C LYS A 106 22.89 20.94 11.95
N HIS A 107 22.32 20.01 11.20
CA HIS A 107 22.79 18.63 11.12
C HIS A 107 23.10 18.25 9.67
N ASN A 108 24.18 17.51 9.44
CA ASN A 108 24.39 16.78 8.18
C ASN A 108 25.14 15.46 8.43
N ASN A 109 25.14 14.57 7.43
CA ASN A 109 25.68 13.21 7.57
C ASN A 109 27.23 13.13 7.67
N VAL A 110 27.95 14.24 7.48
CA VAL A 110 29.43 14.27 7.48
C VAL A 110 29.99 14.88 8.77
N LEU A 111 29.42 15.99 9.21
CA LEU A 111 29.85 16.76 10.38
C LEU A 111 28.99 16.51 11.62
N GLY A 112 27.86 15.83 11.48
CA GLY A 112 26.92 15.66 12.58
C GLY A 112 26.18 16.95 12.90
N TYR A 113 25.90 17.19 14.18
CA TYR A 113 25.38 18.47 14.64
C TYR A 113 26.51 19.51 14.75
N PHE A 114 26.30 20.67 14.11
CA PHE A 114 27.26 21.77 14.13
C PHE A 114 26.55 23.12 14.25
N ILE A 115 27.28 24.06 14.83
CA ILE A 115 26.93 25.46 14.95
C ILE A 115 27.45 26.18 13.72
N GLU A 116 26.58 26.87 12.98
CA GLU A 116 26.95 27.67 11.81
C GLU A 116 26.75 29.15 12.10
N CYS A 117 27.81 29.93 11.86
CA CYS A 117 27.77 31.39 11.87
C CYS A 117 28.35 31.97 10.58
N THR A 118 27.97 33.20 10.23
CA THR A 118 28.48 33.91 9.04
C THR A 118 29.98 34.20 9.20
N ALA A 119 30.71 34.31 8.08
CA ALA A 119 32.13 34.65 8.09
C ALA A 119 32.48 35.89 8.96
N THR A 120 31.65 36.93 8.93
CA THR A 120 31.80 38.16 9.73
C THR A 120 31.80 37.92 11.24
N HIS A 121 31.08 36.90 11.71
CA HIS A 121 31.00 36.53 13.12
C HIS A 121 32.00 35.41 13.48
N GLY A 122 32.74 34.90 12.49
CA GLY A 122 33.66 33.77 12.63
C GLY A 122 34.86 34.08 13.52
N GLU A 123 35.45 35.27 13.39
CA GLU A 123 36.58 35.70 14.24
C GLU A 123 36.19 35.79 15.72
N LYS A 124 34.99 36.30 16.00
CA LYS A 124 34.44 36.35 17.36
C LYS A 124 34.30 34.95 17.96
N MET A 125 33.76 34.01 17.19
CA MET A 125 33.60 32.62 17.61
C MET A 125 34.95 31.92 17.82
N LEU A 126 35.94 32.16 16.95
CA LEU A 126 37.30 31.64 17.11
C LEU A 126 37.97 32.17 18.39
N GLY A 127 37.70 33.43 18.76
CA GLY A 127 38.14 34.02 20.02
C GLY A 127 37.53 33.36 21.27
N MET A 128 36.43 32.62 21.14
CA MET A 128 35.77 31.85 22.20
C MET A 128 36.14 30.35 22.16
N GLY A 129 37.34 30.04 21.66
CA GLY A 129 37.79 28.69 21.31
C GLY A 129 37.89 27.66 22.45
N GLU A 130 37.72 28.06 23.71
CA GLU A 130 37.63 27.12 24.85
C GLU A 130 36.32 26.31 24.83
N ARG A 131 35.22 26.92 24.37
CA ARG A 131 33.90 26.26 24.31
C ARG A 131 33.54 25.84 22.88
N PHE A 132 33.83 26.68 21.89
CA PHE A 132 33.47 26.47 20.49
C PHE A 132 34.64 25.93 19.68
N ILE A 133 34.59 24.64 19.37
CA ILE A 133 35.65 23.92 18.66
C ILE A 133 35.40 24.05 17.15
N HIS A 134 36.33 24.68 16.42
CA HIS A 134 36.23 24.83 14.97
C HIS A 134 36.28 23.48 14.25
N ARG A 135 35.42 23.29 13.24
CA ARG A 135 35.31 22.05 12.45
C ARG A 135 35.53 22.27 10.96
N GLN A 136 34.99 23.35 10.40
CA GLN A 136 35.07 23.60 8.96
C GLN A 136 34.89 25.09 8.65
N THR A 137 35.58 25.57 7.62
CA THR A 137 35.36 26.90 7.02
C THR A 137 34.81 26.72 5.60
N THR A 138 33.79 27.50 5.26
CA THR A 138 33.22 27.62 3.91
C THR A 138 33.30 29.07 3.43
N ALA A 139 32.97 29.34 2.17
CA ALA A 139 33.05 30.69 1.60
C ALA A 139 32.23 31.74 2.38
N ASN A 140 31.09 31.35 2.96
CA ASN A 140 30.16 32.28 3.60
C ASN A 140 29.98 32.05 5.11
N ALA A 141 30.47 30.94 5.65
CA ALA A 141 30.21 30.53 7.02
C ALA A 141 31.33 29.71 7.64
N LEU A 142 31.45 29.81 8.97
CA LEU A 142 32.30 28.94 9.79
C LEU A 142 31.42 27.99 10.60
N ARG A 143 31.92 26.78 10.80
CA ARG A 143 31.23 25.70 11.51
C ARG A 143 32.01 25.29 12.74
N PHE A 144 31.31 25.19 13.86
CA PHE A 144 31.86 24.84 15.17
C PHE A 144 31.05 23.71 15.80
N THR A 145 31.61 23.06 16.81
CA THR A 145 30.89 22.14 17.71
C THR A 145 31.23 22.46 19.16
N THR A 146 30.55 21.82 20.09
CA THR A 146 30.87 21.82 21.53
C THR A 146 30.90 20.37 22.03
N VAL A 147 31.51 20.13 23.19
CA VAL A 147 31.49 18.80 23.83
C VAL A 147 30.04 18.39 24.12
N GLU A 148 29.27 19.31 24.70
CA GLU A 148 27.84 19.12 25.01
C GLU A 148 27.00 18.77 23.77
N LEU A 149 27.20 19.46 22.65
CA LEU A 149 26.49 19.19 21.41
C LEU A 149 26.88 17.81 20.83
N SER A 150 28.16 17.44 20.94
CA SER A 150 28.67 16.13 20.49
C SER A 150 28.12 14.97 21.34
N ASP A 151 28.04 15.16 22.66
CA ASP A 151 27.47 14.19 23.59
C ASP A 151 25.95 14.03 23.38
N LEU A 152 25.26 15.13 23.12
CA LEU A 152 23.83 15.11 22.79
C LEU A 152 23.58 14.41 21.46
N GLU A 153 24.39 14.69 20.44
CA GLU A 153 24.33 14.00 19.15
C GLU A 153 24.46 12.48 19.32
N THR A 154 25.48 12.03 20.07
CA THR A 154 25.72 10.61 20.31
C THR A 154 24.50 9.95 20.96
N ARG A 155 23.89 10.61 21.96
CA ARG A 155 22.66 10.12 22.61
C ARG A 155 21.48 10.04 21.65
N ILE A 156 21.24 11.08 20.84
CA ILE A 156 20.15 11.11 19.85
C ILE A 156 20.34 10.00 18.80
N LEU A 157 21.56 9.83 18.29
CA LEU A 157 21.88 8.81 17.29
C LEU A 157 21.70 7.40 17.85
N ASN A 158 22.17 7.15 19.09
CA ASN A 158 21.98 5.86 19.75
C ASN A 158 20.50 5.55 19.99
N ALA A 159 19.72 6.53 20.45
CA ALA A 159 18.27 6.38 20.65
C ALA A 159 17.55 6.12 19.32
N GLY A 160 17.89 6.86 18.26
CA GLY A 160 17.35 6.65 16.92
C GLY A 160 17.71 5.28 16.34
N GLY A 161 18.95 4.83 16.53
CA GLY A 161 19.41 3.51 16.11
C GLY A 161 18.67 2.39 16.83
N ARG A 162 18.50 2.50 18.16
CA ARG A 162 17.73 1.55 18.97
C ARG A 162 16.26 1.50 18.54
N ALA A 163 15.63 2.64 18.32
CA ALA A 163 14.25 2.70 17.84
C ALA A 163 14.10 1.97 16.49
N LEU A 164 15.03 2.21 15.56
CA LEU A 164 15.01 1.54 14.25
C LEU A 164 15.25 0.03 14.36
N GLU A 165 16.11 -0.42 15.26
CA GLU A 165 16.34 -1.85 15.51
C GLU A 165 15.08 -2.53 16.06
N ILE A 166 14.42 -1.92 17.04
CA ILE A 166 13.17 -2.41 17.61
C ILE A 166 12.08 -2.47 16.53
N GLU A 167 11.93 -1.42 15.73
CA GLU A 167 10.95 -1.43 14.63
C GLU A 167 11.22 -2.52 13.60
N LYS A 168 12.48 -2.80 13.26
CA LYS A 168 12.83 -3.91 12.35
C LYS A 168 12.43 -5.26 12.94
N ARG A 169 12.64 -5.47 14.25
CA ARG A 169 12.19 -6.68 14.93
C ARG A 169 10.67 -6.81 14.87
N LEU A 170 9.94 -5.77 15.24
CA LEU A 170 8.47 -5.74 15.18
C LEU A 170 7.95 -5.96 13.75
N PHE A 171 8.63 -5.41 12.74
CA PHE A 171 8.30 -5.68 11.34
C PHE A 171 8.39 -7.16 10.99
N GLU A 172 9.46 -7.85 11.43
CA GLU A 172 9.64 -9.28 11.21
C GLU A 172 8.56 -10.09 11.94
N ASP A 173 8.21 -9.71 13.17
CA ASP A 173 7.15 -10.34 13.96
C ASP A 173 5.78 -10.21 13.27
N LEU A 174 5.42 -9.00 12.80
CA LEU A 174 4.18 -8.77 12.05
C LEU A 174 4.17 -9.53 10.72
N ARG A 175 5.31 -9.58 10.02
CA ARG A 175 5.43 -10.37 8.79
C ARG A 175 5.16 -11.85 9.07
N GLN A 176 5.74 -12.38 10.14
CA GLN A 176 5.56 -13.77 10.52
C GLN A 176 4.10 -14.07 10.89
N ALA A 177 3.44 -13.19 11.64
CA ALA A 177 2.02 -13.32 11.97
C ALA A 177 1.13 -13.38 10.71
N ILE A 178 1.41 -12.54 9.69
CA ILE A 178 0.69 -12.60 8.42
C ILE A 178 0.96 -13.93 7.69
N LEU A 179 2.21 -14.40 7.68
CA LEU A 179 2.57 -15.65 6.99
C LEU A 179 1.92 -16.88 7.64
N GLU A 180 1.73 -16.87 8.95
CA GLU A 180 1.00 -17.92 9.67
C GLU A 180 -0.47 -17.97 9.26
N GLN A 181 -1.03 -16.85 8.80
CA GLN A 181 -2.38 -16.74 8.27
C GLN A 181 -2.47 -16.83 6.74
N ALA A 182 -1.42 -17.30 6.07
CA ALA A 182 -1.37 -17.32 4.60
C ALA A 182 -2.50 -18.13 3.95
N ALA A 183 -2.92 -19.26 4.54
CA ALA A 183 -3.98 -20.09 3.97
C ALA A 183 -5.38 -19.45 4.07
N PRO A 184 -5.81 -18.93 5.24
CA PRO A 184 -7.03 -18.13 5.32
C PRO A 184 -7.01 -16.89 4.43
N LEU A 185 -5.92 -16.13 4.40
CA LEU A 185 -5.76 -14.96 3.52
C LEU A 185 -5.87 -15.33 2.04
N GLY A 186 -5.32 -16.49 1.64
CA GLY A 186 -5.47 -17.01 0.28
C GLY A 186 -6.91 -17.39 -0.07
N SER A 187 -7.69 -17.85 0.91
CA SER A 187 -9.11 -18.16 0.73
C SER A 187 -9.94 -16.89 0.56
N MET A 188 -9.70 -15.88 1.41
CA MET A 188 -10.26 -14.54 1.28
C MET A 188 -9.94 -13.92 -0.08
N ALA A 189 -8.68 -13.97 -0.53
CA ALA A 189 -8.28 -13.44 -1.82
C ALA A 189 -8.99 -14.13 -3.00
N ARG A 190 -9.17 -15.46 -2.92
CA ARG A 190 -9.96 -16.20 -3.92
C ARG A 190 -11.43 -15.79 -3.91
N ALA A 191 -12.01 -15.61 -2.73
CA ALA A 191 -13.40 -15.20 -2.60
C ALA A 191 -13.65 -13.81 -3.19
N LEU A 192 -12.75 -12.85 -2.92
CA LEU A 192 -12.78 -11.52 -3.52
C LEU A 192 -12.66 -11.59 -5.06
N ALA A 193 -11.76 -12.42 -5.58
CA ALA A 193 -11.57 -12.59 -7.03
C ALA A 193 -12.80 -13.22 -7.71
N GLU A 194 -13.42 -14.22 -7.08
CA GLU A 194 -14.64 -14.87 -7.60
C GLU A 194 -15.83 -13.90 -7.59
N LEU A 195 -15.93 -13.06 -6.56
CA LEU A 195 -16.93 -12.01 -6.47
C LEU A 195 -16.74 -10.94 -7.56
N ASP A 196 -15.51 -10.47 -7.76
CA ASP A 196 -15.15 -9.52 -8.83
C ASP A 196 -15.51 -10.08 -10.22
N LEU A 197 -15.11 -11.33 -10.51
CA LEU A 197 -15.45 -11.98 -11.77
C LEU A 197 -16.97 -12.11 -11.95
N THR A 198 -17.69 -12.56 -10.93
CA THR A 198 -19.13 -12.78 -11.02
C THR A 198 -19.89 -11.47 -11.23
N THR A 199 -19.50 -10.42 -10.52
CA THR A 199 -20.10 -9.08 -10.66
C THR A 199 -19.76 -8.45 -12.01
N ALA A 200 -18.53 -8.60 -12.49
CA ALA A 200 -18.13 -8.16 -13.83
C ALA A 200 -18.92 -8.86 -14.94
N LEU A 201 -19.15 -10.18 -14.82
CA LEU A 201 -19.98 -10.93 -15.77
C LEU A 201 -21.45 -10.54 -15.70
N ALA A 202 -21.97 -10.23 -14.50
CA ALA A 202 -23.34 -9.75 -14.33
C ALA A 202 -23.53 -8.37 -14.97
N ASP A 203 -22.58 -7.46 -14.77
CA ASP A 203 -22.61 -6.15 -15.41
C ASP A 203 -22.51 -6.26 -16.93
N LEU A 204 -21.61 -7.10 -17.44
CA LEU A 204 -21.47 -7.34 -18.87
C LEU A 204 -22.73 -7.95 -19.49
N ALA A 205 -23.35 -8.92 -18.80
CA ALA A 205 -24.58 -9.52 -19.27
C ALA A 205 -25.74 -8.51 -19.31
N ARG A 206 -25.80 -7.60 -18.35
CA ARG A 206 -26.80 -6.53 -18.33
C ARG A 206 -26.52 -5.45 -19.38
N SER A 207 -25.27 -5.04 -19.56
CA SER A 207 -24.92 -3.95 -20.47
C SER A 207 -25.00 -4.37 -21.94
N GLU A 208 -24.62 -5.62 -22.24
CA GLU A 208 -24.61 -6.16 -23.59
C GLU A 208 -25.83 -7.03 -23.93
N ASP A 209 -26.84 -7.06 -23.04
CA ASP A 209 -28.07 -7.84 -23.20
C ASP A 209 -27.78 -9.33 -23.46
N TRP A 210 -26.87 -9.92 -22.67
CA TRP A 210 -26.57 -11.34 -22.75
C TRP A 210 -27.57 -12.15 -21.93
N CYS A 211 -27.90 -13.33 -22.45
CA CYS A 211 -28.78 -14.27 -21.78
C CYS A 211 -27.97 -15.43 -21.16
N ARG A 212 -28.52 -16.03 -20.10
CA ARG A 212 -27.96 -17.25 -19.52
C ARG A 212 -28.24 -18.42 -20.47
N PRO A 213 -27.21 -19.16 -20.95
CA PRO A 213 -27.42 -20.32 -21.78
C PRO A 213 -28.06 -21.46 -20.98
N VAL A 214 -28.84 -22.30 -21.67
CA VAL A 214 -29.32 -23.58 -21.13
C VAL A 214 -28.31 -24.66 -21.49
N ILE A 215 -27.80 -25.35 -20.48
CA ILE A 215 -26.83 -26.44 -20.65
C ILE A 215 -27.50 -27.73 -20.17
N ASP A 216 -27.51 -28.76 -21.02
CA ASP A 216 -28.01 -30.09 -20.73
C ASP A 216 -27.07 -31.17 -21.32
N ASP A 217 -27.39 -32.45 -21.13
CA ASP A 217 -26.58 -33.57 -21.61
C ASP A 217 -26.82 -33.92 -23.09
N SER A 218 -27.58 -33.09 -23.81
CA SER A 218 -27.83 -33.31 -25.23
C SER A 218 -26.64 -32.85 -26.08
N ARG A 219 -26.67 -33.22 -27.37
CA ARG A 219 -25.72 -32.72 -28.37
C ARG A 219 -26.30 -31.54 -29.15
N THR A 220 -27.34 -30.91 -28.62
CA THR A 220 -28.03 -29.77 -29.24
C THR A 220 -27.13 -28.55 -29.13
N PHE A 221 -26.95 -27.85 -30.24
CA PHE A 221 -26.29 -26.54 -30.24
C PHE A 221 -27.20 -25.57 -30.95
N ARG A 222 -27.83 -24.69 -30.18
CA ARG A 222 -28.79 -23.71 -30.68
C ARG A 222 -28.47 -22.33 -30.13
N ILE A 223 -28.36 -21.37 -31.03
CA ILE A 223 -28.20 -19.95 -30.75
C ILE A 223 -29.31 -19.21 -31.48
N ASP A 224 -30.13 -18.47 -30.75
CA ASP A 224 -31.13 -17.56 -31.30
C ASP A 224 -30.58 -16.12 -31.20
N ALA A 225 -30.58 -15.38 -32.31
CA ALA A 225 -30.04 -14.01 -32.42
C ALA A 225 -28.61 -13.85 -31.85
N GLY A 226 -27.72 -14.76 -32.22
CA GLY A 226 -26.32 -14.77 -31.81
C GLY A 226 -25.53 -13.57 -32.33
N ARG A 227 -24.66 -13.03 -31.46
CA ARG A 227 -23.80 -11.88 -31.78
C ARG A 227 -22.36 -12.22 -31.45
N HIS A 228 -21.42 -11.74 -32.27
CA HIS A 228 -20.01 -11.92 -31.98
C HIS A 228 -19.55 -10.80 -31.02
N PRO A 229 -19.18 -11.10 -29.75
CA PRO A 229 -19.02 -10.08 -28.72
C PRO A 229 -17.96 -9.03 -29.06
N VAL A 230 -16.82 -9.45 -29.61
CA VAL A 230 -15.72 -8.52 -29.96
C VAL A 230 -16.05 -7.67 -31.20
N VAL A 231 -16.62 -8.27 -32.25
CA VAL A 231 -16.97 -7.55 -33.48
C VAL A 231 -18.12 -6.58 -33.23
N GLU A 232 -19.14 -6.98 -32.46
CA GLU A 232 -20.23 -6.11 -32.04
C GLU A 232 -19.69 -4.90 -31.27
N ALA A 233 -18.79 -5.10 -30.31
CA ALA A 233 -18.17 -3.99 -29.57
C ALA A 233 -17.40 -3.03 -30.49
N ALA A 234 -16.66 -3.55 -31.47
CA ALA A 234 -15.93 -2.74 -32.45
C ALA A 234 -16.90 -1.92 -33.32
N LEU A 235 -17.93 -2.54 -33.90
CA LEU A 235 -18.93 -1.85 -34.72
C LEU A 235 -19.70 -0.79 -33.92
N LYS A 236 -20.11 -1.10 -32.68
CA LYS A 236 -20.74 -0.13 -31.78
C LYS A 236 -19.86 1.11 -31.58
N SER A 237 -18.54 0.95 -31.50
CA SER A 237 -17.61 2.07 -31.35
C SER A 237 -17.50 2.96 -32.60
N ASP A 238 -17.74 2.39 -33.78
CA ASP A 238 -17.81 3.10 -35.06
C ASP A 238 -19.22 3.65 -35.38
N GLY A 239 -20.21 3.33 -34.55
CA GLY A 239 -21.62 3.73 -34.71
C GLY A 239 -22.45 2.81 -35.60
N ASP A 240 -21.89 1.67 -36.01
CA ASP A 240 -22.53 0.69 -36.87
C ASP A 240 -23.22 -0.43 -36.06
N PRO A 241 -24.39 -0.93 -36.49
CA PRO A 241 -25.06 -2.04 -35.84
C PRO A 241 -24.46 -3.39 -36.25
N PHE A 242 -24.39 -4.34 -35.31
CA PHE A 242 -24.12 -5.75 -35.62
C PHE A 242 -25.41 -6.48 -36.02
N VAL A 243 -25.37 -7.28 -37.09
CA VAL A 243 -26.50 -8.11 -37.51
C VAL A 243 -26.41 -9.48 -36.83
N ALA A 244 -27.34 -9.75 -35.92
CA ALA A 244 -27.42 -11.02 -35.21
C ALA A 244 -27.83 -12.19 -36.13
N ASN A 245 -27.33 -13.38 -35.86
CA ASN A 245 -27.61 -14.58 -36.66
C ASN A 245 -27.96 -15.79 -35.77
N ASP A 246 -28.90 -16.60 -36.25
CA ASP A 246 -29.24 -17.87 -35.62
C ASP A 246 -28.24 -18.97 -36.01
N CYS A 247 -28.05 -19.96 -35.14
CA CYS A 247 -27.25 -21.14 -35.43
C CYS A 247 -27.91 -22.39 -34.83
N GLU A 248 -28.15 -23.41 -35.65
CA GLU A 248 -28.74 -24.69 -35.24
C GLU A 248 -27.88 -25.85 -35.74
N LEU A 249 -27.07 -26.41 -34.85
CA LEU A 249 -26.15 -27.52 -35.11
C LEU A 249 -26.51 -28.74 -34.26
N SER A 250 -27.79 -29.12 -34.29
CA SER A 250 -28.29 -30.27 -33.54
C SER A 250 -28.36 -31.54 -34.39
N PRO A 251 -27.91 -32.71 -33.89
CA PRO A 251 -27.94 -33.95 -34.66
C PRO A 251 -29.38 -34.38 -34.94
N SER A 252 -29.61 -34.87 -36.15
CA SER A 252 -30.88 -35.51 -36.51
C SER A 252 -31.02 -36.85 -35.79
N PRO A 253 -32.24 -37.30 -35.44
CA PRO A 253 -32.45 -38.65 -34.90
C PRO A 253 -31.92 -39.78 -35.81
N ARG A 254 -31.65 -39.49 -37.09
CA ARG A 254 -31.15 -40.45 -38.09
C ARG A 254 -29.63 -40.38 -38.28
N ASP A 255 -29.00 -39.23 -38.06
CA ASP A 255 -27.61 -38.95 -38.40
C ASP A 255 -26.90 -38.35 -37.19
N GLY A 256 -25.94 -39.09 -36.61
CA GLY A 256 -25.30 -38.77 -35.32
C GLY A 256 -24.41 -37.52 -35.28
N ALA A 257 -24.29 -36.75 -36.37
CA ALA A 257 -23.54 -35.49 -36.45
C ALA A 257 -24.23 -34.49 -37.40
N ALA A 258 -24.27 -33.22 -37.02
CA ALA A 258 -24.73 -32.10 -37.86
C ALA A 258 -23.51 -31.35 -38.46
N ILE A 259 -23.50 -31.14 -39.76
CA ILE A 259 -22.45 -30.39 -40.48
C ILE A 259 -23.13 -29.33 -41.35
N TRP A 260 -22.66 -28.09 -41.28
CA TRP A 260 -23.08 -26.99 -42.16
C TRP A 260 -22.03 -26.72 -43.23
N LEU A 261 -22.45 -26.65 -44.49
CA LEU A 261 -21.63 -26.11 -45.59
C LEU A 261 -22.01 -24.66 -45.81
N LEU A 262 -21.22 -23.75 -45.26
CA LEU A 262 -21.38 -22.31 -45.43
C LEU A 262 -20.68 -21.88 -46.73
N THR A 263 -21.40 -21.18 -47.61
CA THR A 263 -20.83 -20.58 -48.82
C THR A 263 -21.25 -19.12 -48.88
N GLY A 264 -20.36 -18.24 -49.34
CA GLY A 264 -20.63 -16.82 -49.43
C GLY A 264 -19.49 -16.06 -50.12
N PRO A 265 -19.76 -14.83 -50.59
CA PRO A 265 -18.73 -13.96 -51.16
C PRO A 265 -17.74 -13.49 -50.07
N ASN A 266 -16.54 -13.09 -50.47
CA ASN A 266 -15.55 -12.51 -49.55
C ASN A 266 -16.15 -11.30 -48.81
N MET A 267 -15.80 -11.14 -47.52
CA MET A 267 -16.27 -10.07 -46.63
C MET A 267 -17.75 -10.12 -46.22
N ALA A 268 -18.48 -11.21 -46.49
CA ALA A 268 -19.88 -11.35 -46.10
C ALA A 268 -20.11 -11.77 -44.62
N GLY A 269 -19.04 -12.03 -43.87
CA GLY A 269 -19.14 -12.51 -42.49
C GLY A 269 -19.47 -14.01 -42.35
N THR A 270 -19.08 -14.83 -43.34
CA THR A 270 -19.08 -16.31 -43.25
C THR A 270 -18.14 -16.83 -42.17
#